data_AF-A0A6M0D0V7-F1
#
_entry.id   AF-A0A6M0D0V7-F1
#
_cell.length_a   1.000
_cell.length_b   1.000
_cell.length_c   1.000
_cell.angle_alpha   90.00
_cell.angle_beta   90.00
_cell.angle_gamma   90.00
#
_symmetry.space_group_name_H-M   'P 1'
#
loop_
_entity.id
_entity.type
_entity.pdbx_description
1 polymer ?
#
loop_
_entity_poly.entity_id
_entity_poly.type
_entity_poly.pdbx_seq_one_letter_code
_entity_poly.pdbx_strand_id
1 'polypeptide(L)' 'MNQSAIARSWVEHANGHSDFPLQNLPLGIFSRGSEARRCGVAIGDAILDLEAVQAAGLFEGQAKAAVDATR' A
#
# COMPACT_ATOMS: atom_id res chain seq x y z
N MET A 1 -11.00 -8.96 -28.14
CA MET A 1 -9.85 -8.26 -27.54
C MET A 1 -10.39 -7.46 -26.38
N ASN A 2 -10.29 -7.96 -25.15
CA ASN A 2 -10.69 -7.19 -23.98
C ASN A 2 -9.52 -6.27 -23.65
N GLN A 3 -9.55 -5.03 -24.14
CA GLN A 3 -8.62 -4.01 -23.70
C GLN A 3 -9.04 -3.66 -22.27
N SER A 4 -8.50 -4.37 -21.29
CA SER A 4 -8.72 -4.06 -19.88
C SER A 4 -8.27 -2.63 -19.67
N ALA A 5 -9.22 -1.73 -19.40
CA ALA A 5 -8.90 -0.37 -19.03
C ALA A 5 -7.92 -0.42 -17.86
N ILE A 6 -6.80 0.32 -17.95
CA ILE A 6 -5.82 0.37 -16.88
C ILE A 6 -6.52 0.91 -15.63
N ALA A 7 -6.53 0.12 -14.56
CA ALA A 7 -7.13 0.50 -13.29
C ALA A 7 -6.48 1.80 -12.79
N ARG A 8 -7.32 2.75 -12.35
CA ARG A 8 -6.87 4.03 -11.81
C ARG A 8 -7.03 4.06 -10.30
N SER A 9 -6.11 4.75 -9.64
CA SER A 9 -6.15 5.00 -8.21
C SER A 9 -6.95 6.25 -7.90
N TRP A 10 -7.58 6.26 -6.72
CA TRP A 10 -8.11 7.48 -6.10
C TRP A 10 -6.99 8.36 -5.51
N VAL A 11 -5.80 7.79 -5.28
CA VAL A 11 -4.58 8.55 -5.01
C VAL A 11 -4.09 9.15 -6.33
N GLU A 12 -4.33 10.45 -6.52
CA GLU A 12 -4.11 11.13 -7.81
C GLU A 12 -2.69 10.93 -8.35
N HIS A 13 -1.67 11.11 -7.50
CA HIS A 13 -0.25 10.99 -7.87
C HIS A 13 0.17 9.58 -8.32
N ALA A 14 -0.62 8.54 -8.01
CA ALA A 14 -0.30 7.18 -8.46
C ALA A 14 -0.70 6.92 -9.92
N ASN A 15 -1.56 7.77 -10.50
CA ASN A 15 -2.02 7.60 -11.88
C ASN A 15 -0.95 8.06 -12.87
N GLY A 16 -0.25 7.09 -13.49
CA GLY A 16 0.84 7.37 -14.44
C GLY A 16 2.19 7.62 -13.78
N HIS A 17 2.33 7.32 -12.48
CA HIS A 17 3.61 7.38 -11.78
C HIS A 17 4.60 6.37 -12.36
N SER A 18 5.87 6.76 -12.54
CA SER A 18 6.93 5.90 -13.09
C SER A 18 7.20 4.66 -12.24
N ASP A 19 7.45 4.89 -10.95
CA ASP A 19 7.93 3.84 -10.04
C ASP A 19 6.83 3.23 -9.18
N PHE A 20 5.88 4.03 -8.70
CA PHE A 20 4.85 3.59 -7.76
C PHE A 20 3.41 3.74 -8.31
N PRO A 21 3.11 3.26 -9.53
CA PRO A 21 1.73 3.25 -9.99
C PRO A 21 0.90 2.21 -9.23
N LEU A 22 -0.43 2.28 -9.36
CA LEU A 22 -1.37 1.31 -8.76
C LEU A 22 -1.06 -0.15 -9.16
N GLN A 23 -0.40 -0.36 -10.29
CA GLN A 23 -0.05 -1.68 -10.80
C GLN A 23 1.18 -2.28 -10.12
N ASN A 24 2.00 -1.49 -9.40
CA ASN A 24 3.24 -1.97 -8.81
C ASN A 24 3.08 -2.36 -7.33
N LEU A 25 2.51 -1.46 -6.51
CA LEU A 25 2.28 -1.67 -5.06
C LEU A 25 3.44 -2.39 -4.32
N PRO A 26 4.68 -1.90 -4.39
CA PRO A 26 5.80 -2.55 -3.74
C PRO A 26 5.70 -2.44 -2.21
N LEU A 27 6.07 -3.51 -1.52
CA LEU A 27 6.15 -3.57 -0.07
C LEU A 27 7.51 -3.02 0.42
N GLY A 28 7.49 -2.33 1.55
CA GLY A 28 8.70 -1.81 2.20
C GLY A 28 8.53 -1.61 3.70
N ILE A 29 9.63 -1.28 4.36
CA ILE A 29 9.66 -0.88 5.77
C ILE A 29 9.94 0.62 5.84
N PHE A 30 9.13 1.36 6.58
CA PHE A 30 9.30 2.80 6.76
C PHE A 30 9.17 3.20 8.24
N SER A 31 9.59 4.42 8.55
CA SER A 31 9.35 5.05 9.85
C SER A 31 9.22 6.56 9.66
N ARG A 32 8.45 7.23 10.52
CA ARG A 32 8.34 8.69 10.53
C ARG A 32 9.09 9.25 11.73
N GLY A 33 10.24 9.89 11.49
CA GLY A 33 11.08 10.41 12.57
C GLY A 33 11.54 9.29 13.52
N SER A 34 11.24 9.44 14.82
CA SER A 34 11.59 8.47 15.86
C SER A 34 10.51 7.40 16.11
N GLU A 35 9.47 7.32 15.29
CA GLU A 35 8.46 6.28 15.41
C GLU A 35 9.04 4.89 15.12
N ALA A 36 8.38 3.85 15.65
CA ALA A 36 8.72 2.47 15.34
C ALA A 36 8.62 2.20 13.82
N ARG A 37 9.49 1.30 13.33
CA ARG A 37 9.45 0.82 11.95
C ARG A 37 8.16 0.02 11.71
N ARG A 38 7.55 0.23 10.54
CA ARG A 38 6.26 -0.33 10.14
C ARG A 38 6.29 -0.79 8.69
N CYS A 39 5.43 -1.75 8.36
CA CYS A 39 5.27 -2.21 6.99
C CYS A 39 4.38 -1.24 6.20
N GLY A 40 4.77 -0.94 4.97
CA GLY A 40 4.03 -0.04 4.11
C GLY A 40 4.07 -0.44 2.64
N VAL A 41 3.16 0.13 1.87
CA VAL A 41 3.11 0.00 0.40
C VAL A 41 3.29 1.38 -0.22
N ALA A 42 4.24 1.53 -1.14
CA ALA A 42 4.41 2.79 -1.88
C ALA A 42 3.30 2.93 -2.94
N ILE A 43 2.70 4.13 -3.01
CA ILE A 43 1.65 4.47 -3.98
C ILE A 43 1.70 5.96 -4.35
N GLY A 44 2.10 6.25 -5.58
CA GLY A 44 2.45 7.61 -5.99
C GLY A 44 3.53 8.20 -5.06
N ASP A 45 3.28 9.42 -4.59
CA ASP A 45 4.16 10.13 -3.64
C ASP A 45 3.89 9.78 -2.16
N ALA A 46 3.08 8.75 -1.89
CA ALA A 46 2.64 8.37 -0.55
C ALA A 46 3.01 6.92 -0.18
N ILE A 47 2.92 6.62 1.10
CA ILE A 47 3.04 5.26 1.65
C ILE A 47 1.75 4.92 2.38
N LEU A 48 1.13 3.80 2.03
CA LEU A 48 0.02 3.20 2.77
C LEU A 48 0.58 2.44 3.98
N ASP A 49 0.24 2.87 5.19
CA ASP A 49 0.64 2.25 6.47
C ASP A 49 -0.23 1.00 6.74
N LEU A 50 0.35 -0.20 6.70
CA LEU A 50 -0.41 -1.44 6.82
C LEU A 50 -0.95 -1.68 8.23
N GLU A 51 -0.20 -1.28 9.25
CA GLU A 51 -0.62 -1.38 10.64
C GLU A 51 -1.79 -0.43 10.93
N ALA A 52 -1.81 0.77 10.32
CA ALA A 52 -2.94 1.68 10.42
C ALA A 52 -4.20 1.12 9.74
N VAL A 53 -4.07 0.50 8.56
CA VAL A 53 -5.19 -0.16 7.87
C VAL A 53 -5.72 -1.35 8.68
N GLN A 54 -4.83 -2.12 9.31
CA GLN A 54 -5.21 -3.21 10.21
C GLN A 54 -5.95 -2.70 11.45
N ALA A 55 -5.49 -1.60 12.05
CA ALA A 55 -6.14 -0.98 13.21
C ALA A 55 -7.53 -0.41 12.86
N ALA A 56 -7.73 0.03 11.62
CA ALA A 56 -9.03 0.44 11.10
C ALA A 56 -9.97 -0.73 10.79
N GLY A 57 -9.51 -1.98 10.89
CA GLY A 57 -10.31 -3.18 10.65
C GLY A 57 -10.63 -3.45 9.19
N LEU A 58 -9.82 -2.93 8.26
CA LEU A 58 -10.08 -3.00 6.81
C LEU A 58 -9.47 -4.23 6.12
N PHE A 59 -8.65 -5.00 6.82
CA PHE A 59 -8.10 -6.25 6.29
C PHE A 59 -8.90 -7.47 6.71
N GLU A 60 -9.06 -8.38 5.75
CA GLU A 60 -9.71 -9.67 5.92
C GLU A 60 -8.84 -10.79 5.32
N GLY A 61 -9.14 -12.04 5.71
CA GLY A 61 -8.51 -13.24 5.14
C GLY A 61 -6.98 -13.20 5.16
N GLN A 62 -6.36 -13.48 4.01
CA GLN A 62 -4.91 -13.56 3.87
C GLN A 62 -4.19 -12.23 4.12
N ALA A 63 -4.81 -11.10 3.79
CA ALA A 63 -4.22 -9.79 4.03
C ALA A 63 -4.10 -9.51 5.52
N LYS A 64 -5.15 -9.85 6.29
CA LYS A 64 -5.11 -9.77 7.76
C LYS A 64 -4.02 -10.65 8.35
N ALA A 65 -3.97 -11.92 7.92
CA ALA A 65 -2.97 -12.86 8.40
C ALA A 65 -1.53 -12.41 8.10
N ALA A 66 -1.30 -11.80 6.92
CA ALA A 66 0.00 -11.28 6.53
C ALA A 66 0.44 -10.11 7.42
N VAL A 67 -0.46 -9.17 7.72
CA VAL A 67 -0.13 -8.02 8.59
C VAL A 67 0.01 -8.42 10.05
N ASP A 68 -0.78 -9.38 10.53
CA ASP A 68 -0.61 -9.90 11.90
C ASP A 68 0.78 -10.56 12.11
N ALA A 69 1.38 -11.10 11.04
CA ALA A 69 2.69 -11.75 11.08
C ALA A 69 3.89 -10.78 11.08
N THR A 70 3.67 -9.46 10.98
CA THR A 70 4.76 -8.46 10.99
C THR A 70 5.13 -7.99 12.40
N ARG A 71 4.42 -8.48 13.43
CA ARG A 71 4.62 -8.17 14.86
C ARG A 71 5.46 -9.23 15.56
#